data_AF-A0A2V8QLV0-F1
#
_entry.id   AF-A0A2V8QLV0-F1
#
_cell.length_a   1.000
_cell.length_b   1.000
_cell.length_c   1.000
_cell.angle_alpha   90.00
_cell.angle_beta   90.00
_cell.angle_gamma   90.00
#
_symmetry.space_group_name_H-M   'P 1'
#
loop_
_entity.id
_entity.type
_entity.pdbx_description
1 polymer ?
#
loop_
_entity_poly.entity_id
_entity_poly.type
_entity_poly.pdbx_seq_one_letter_code
_entity_poly.pdbx_strand_id
1 'polypeptide(L)'
;MNLSARTNDKMSARFGIPTRIEEVVAHEIAHQWFGDSVTESTWADLWLSEGFATYFAGLFVEKYDGEDAFREYMRNAAQRYLNYEKQTKTPIHDAATTDLMKLLNPNNYQKGAWVLHMLRSQLGDEAFFKGLRNYYNARASGNASTEDLRGALEKASGKDLREFFARWVYGTGHPRYQVLWEVNGDRTALKVTVNQLQDGEAFLDPLPVEITV
;
A
#
# COMPACT_ATOMS: atom_id res chain seq x y z
N MET A 1 20.70 28.22 -19.29
CA MET A 1 20.05 26.94 -19.60
C MET A 1 18.56 27.10 -19.37
N ASN A 2 17.76 27.08 -20.44
CA ASN A 2 16.31 27.24 -20.39
C ASN A 2 15.65 25.93 -19.93
N LEU A 3 14.99 25.96 -18.78
CA LEU A 3 14.12 24.91 -18.24
C LEU A 3 12.69 25.06 -18.81
N SER A 4 12.54 25.10 -20.13
CA SER A 4 11.24 25.21 -20.79
C SER A 4 10.75 23.86 -21.28
N ALA A 5 10.16 23.06 -20.39
CA ALA A 5 9.15 22.04 -20.69
C ALA A 5 8.53 21.48 -19.38
N ARG A 6 7.94 22.35 -18.54
CA ARG A 6 6.93 21.91 -17.57
C ARG A 6 5.57 22.26 -18.16
N THR A 7 4.95 21.34 -18.90
CA THR A 7 3.52 21.41 -19.21
C THR A 7 2.77 21.09 -17.92
N ASN A 8 2.52 22.14 -17.15
CA ASN A 8 2.18 22.13 -15.74
C ASN A 8 0.65 22.19 -15.52
N ASP A 9 -0.13 21.54 -16.37
CA ASP A 9 -1.56 21.35 -16.08
C ASP A 9 -1.66 20.22 -15.06
N LYS A 10 -1.68 20.61 -13.78
CA LYS A 10 -2.05 19.72 -12.67
C LYS A 10 -3.31 18.94 -13.03
N MET A 11 -3.47 17.70 -12.53
CA MET A 11 -4.64 16.85 -12.79
C MET A 11 -5.98 17.59 -12.79
N SER A 12 -6.20 18.51 -11.84
CA SER A 12 -7.41 19.36 -11.79
C SER A 12 -7.71 20.09 -13.08
N ALA A 13 -6.71 20.77 -13.65
CA ALA A 13 -6.86 21.50 -14.91
C ALA A 13 -7.15 20.55 -16.08
N ARG A 14 -6.49 19.39 -16.10
CA ARG A 14 -6.65 18.39 -17.17
C ARG A 14 -8.04 17.76 -17.22
N PHE A 15 -8.66 17.54 -16.06
CA PHE A 15 -9.97 16.88 -15.95
C PHE A 15 -11.12 17.84 -15.67
N GLY A 16 -10.86 19.14 -15.58
CA GLY A 16 -11.88 20.14 -15.25
C GLY A 16 -12.49 19.94 -13.85
N ILE A 17 -11.72 19.38 -12.92
CA ILE A 17 -12.13 19.13 -11.53
C ILE A 17 -11.45 20.13 -10.59
N PRO A 18 -12.11 20.52 -9.48
CA PRO A 18 -11.50 21.38 -8.47
C PRO A 18 -10.15 20.82 -7.98
N THR A 19 -9.18 21.72 -7.78
CA THR A 19 -7.90 21.33 -7.19
C THR A 19 -8.11 20.78 -5.78
N ARG A 20 -7.39 19.72 -5.44
CA ARG A 20 -7.43 18.96 -4.17
C ARG A 20 -8.61 17.99 -4.01
N ILE A 21 -9.38 17.72 -5.06
CA ILE A 21 -10.38 16.62 -5.03
C ILE A 21 -10.04 15.50 -6.02
N GLU A 22 -8.94 15.61 -6.77
CA GLU A 22 -8.57 14.65 -7.81
C GLU A 22 -8.35 13.25 -7.23
N GLU A 23 -7.66 13.17 -6.08
CA GLU A 23 -7.44 11.93 -5.34
C GLU A 23 -8.77 11.32 -4.86
N VAL A 24 -9.70 12.16 -4.41
CA VAL A 24 -11.03 11.71 -3.96
C VAL A 24 -11.83 11.18 -5.15
N VAL A 25 -11.88 11.91 -6.25
CA VAL A 25 -12.59 11.44 -7.46
C VAL A 25 -11.99 10.14 -7.98
N ALA A 26 -10.66 10.01 -8.00
CA ALA A 26 -10.00 8.77 -8.40
C ALA A 26 -10.29 7.61 -7.44
N HIS A 27 -10.35 7.87 -6.13
CA HIS A 27 -10.74 6.91 -5.10
C HIS A 27 -12.17 6.42 -5.33
N GLU A 28 -13.13 7.32 -5.48
CA GLU A 28 -14.53 6.96 -5.72
C GLU A 28 -14.73 6.22 -7.05
N ILE A 29 -13.95 6.55 -8.09
CA ILE A 29 -13.97 5.82 -9.36
C ILE A 29 -13.42 4.40 -9.18
N ALA A 30 -12.34 4.23 -8.40
CA ALA A 30 -11.77 2.92 -8.16
C ALA A 30 -12.74 1.96 -7.44
N HIS A 31 -13.66 2.50 -6.63
CA HIS A 31 -14.69 1.71 -5.96
C HIS A 31 -15.62 0.95 -6.91
N GLN A 32 -15.79 1.42 -8.15
CA GLN A 32 -16.58 0.72 -9.18
C GLN A 32 -16.09 -0.71 -9.40
N TRP A 33 -14.78 -0.97 -9.25
CA TRP A 33 -14.20 -2.32 -9.33
C TRP A 33 -14.11 -3.01 -7.97
N PHE A 34 -13.65 -2.30 -6.94
CA PHE A 34 -13.37 -2.84 -5.61
C PHE A 34 -14.18 -2.11 -4.53
N GLY A 35 -15.18 -2.78 -3.96
CA GLY A 35 -16.22 -2.18 -3.12
C GLY A 35 -17.60 -2.38 -3.73
N ASP A 36 -17.79 -1.97 -4.99
CA ASP A 36 -19.08 -2.10 -5.69
C ASP A 36 -19.20 -3.44 -6.44
N SER A 37 -18.36 -3.66 -7.46
CA SER A 37 -18.42 -4.87 -8.28
C SER A 37 -17.84 -6.09 -7.56
N VAL A 38 -16.80 -5.91 -6.77
CA VAL A 38 -16.21 -6.94 -5.90
C VAL A 38 -16.31 -6.41 -4.49
N THR A 39 -17.35 -6.80 -3.77
CA THR A 39 -17.61 -6.32 -2.40
C THR A 39 -16.89 -7.21 -1.39
N GLU A 40 -16.47 -6.66 -0.27
CA GLU A 40 -15.92 -7.41 0.85
C GLU A 40 -16.92 -8.46 1.38
N SER A 41 -16.43 -9.61 1.82
CA SER A 41 -17.28 -10.68 2.37
C SER A 41 -17.75 -10.39 3.78
N THR A 42 -16.94 -9.66 4.54
CA THR A 42 -17.21 -9.24 5.91
C THR A 42 -16.62 -7.86 6.15
N TRP A 43 -17.01 -7.19 7.23
CA TRP A 43 -16.39 -5.91 7.59
C TRP A 43 -14.91 -6.04 7.95
N ALA A 44 -14.42 -7.22 8.35
CA ALA A 44 -12.99 -7.44 8.54
C ALA A 44 -12.20 -7.36 7.22
N ASP A 45 -12.87 -7.61 6.09
CA ASP A 45 -12.32 -7.51 4.75
C ASP A 45 -12.46 -6.10 4.13
N LEU A 46 -12.98 -5.11 4.87
CA LEU A 46 -13.24 -3.74 4.37
C LEU A 46 -12.03 -3.08 3.69
N TRP A 47 -10.82 -3.42 4.11
CA TRP A 47 -9.59 -2.93 3.48
C TRP A 47 -9.45 -3.30 2.00
N LEU A 48 -10.14 -4.35 1.53
CA LEU A 48 -10.17 -4.72 0.12
C LEU A 48 -10.90 -3.68 -0.73
N SER A 49 -11.84 -2.95 -0.15
CA SER A 49 -12.48 -1.81 -0.80
C SER A 49 -11.61 -0.56 -0.62
N GLU A 50 -11.38 -0.16 0.63
CA GLU A 50 -10.78 1.14 0.93
C GLU A 50 -9.29 1.22 0.62
N GLY A 51 -8.55 0.13 0.83
CA GLY A 51 -7.13 0.05 0.52
C GLY A 51 -6.87 0.03 -0.98
N PHE A 52 -7.72 -0.64 -1.76
CA PHE A 52 -7.64 -0.62 -3.23
C PHE A 52 -7.95 0.76 -3.78
N ALA A 53 -9.06 1.37 -3.36
CA ALA A 53 -9.44 2.70 -3.81
C ALA A 53 -8.35 3.74 -3.48
N THR A 54 -7.81 3.69 -2.25
CA THR A 54 -6.69 4.55 -1.84
C THR A 54 -5.45 4.30 -2.69
N TYR A 55 -5.08 3.04 -2.95
CA TYR A 55 -3.88 2.74 -3.73
C TYR A 55 -4.02 3.15 -5.20
N PHE A 56 -5.19 2.90 -5.80
CA PHE A 56 -5.45 3.22 -7.19
C PHE A 56 -5.54 4.73 -7.42
N ALA A 57 -6.03 5.50 -6.44
CA ALA A 57 -5.89 6.95 -6.45
C ALA A 57 -4.41 7.37 -6.47
N GLY A 58 -3.54 6.70 -5.70
CA GLY A 58 -2.09 6.89 -5.80
C GLY A 58 -1.52 6.57 -7.19
N LEU A 59 -1.93 5.46 -7.82
CA LEU A 59 -1.50 5.12 -9.18
C LEU A 59 -2.00 6.14 -10.22
N PHE A 60 -3.15 6.76 -9.99
CA PHE A 60 -3.65 7.85 -10.81
C PHE A 60 -2.75 9.09 -10.67
N VAL A 61 -2.36 9.47 -9.45
CA VAL A 61 -1.36 10.52 -9.20
C VAL A 61 -0.04 10.19 -9.91
N GLU A 62 0.46 8.97 -9.78
CA GLU A 62 1.68 8.51 -10.47
C GLU A 62 1.59 8.72 -11.98
N LYS A 63 0.44 8.35 -12.58
CA LYS A 63 0.23 8.40 -14.02
C LYS A 63 0.24 9.81 -14.59
N TYR A 64 -0.30 10.79 -13.86
CA TYR A 64 -0.54 12.13 -14.39
C TYR A 64 0.40 13.19 -13.84
N ASP A 65 0.84 13.06 -12.59
CA ASP A 65 1.73 14.02 -11.92
C ASP A 65 3.15 13.45 -11.69
N GLY A 66 3.36 12.15 -11.93
CA GLY A 66 4.67 11.50 -11.93
C GLY A 66 5.07 10.85 -10.61
N GLU A 67 6.22 10.19 -10.64
CA GLU A 67 6.70 9.34 -9.53
C GLU A 67 6.97 10.13 -8.24
N ASP A 68 7.51 11.35 -8.34
CA ASP A 68 7.76 12.22 -7.19
C ASP A 68 6.48 12.51 -6.40
N ALA A 69 5.40 12.82 -7.12
CA ALA A 69 4.08 13.08 -6.54
C ALA A 69 3.49 11.82 -5.90
N PHE A 70 3.64 10.67 -6.57
CA PHE A 70 3.23 9.38 -6.00
C PHE A 70 3.99 9.03 -4.71
N ARG A 71 5.32 9.25 -4.67
CA ARG A 71 6.12 9.03 -3.47
C ARG A 71 5.70 9.96 -2.33
N GLU A 72 5.34 11.21 -2.62
CA GLU A 72 4.76 12.12 -1.62
C GLU A 72 3.39 11.63 -1.12
N TYR A 73 2.50 11.21 -2.02
CA TYR A 73 1.20 10.64 -1.70
C TYR A 73 1.33 9.44 -0.75
N MET A 74 2.16 8.46 -1.10
CA MET A 74 2.38 7.26 -0.29
C MET A 74 3.06 7.60 1.04
N ARG A 75 4.00 8.55 1.09
CA ARG A 75 4.62 9.01 2.34
C ARG A 75 3.59 9.63 3.29
N ASN A 76 2.67 10.45 2.76
CA ASN A 76 1.58 11.02 3.54
C ASN A 76 0.64 9.94 4.07
N ALA A 77 0.34 8.91 3.26
CA ALA A 77 -0.43 7.75 3.70
C ALA A 77 0.26 7.02 4.87
N ALA A 78 1.57 6.75 4.77
CA ALA A 78 2.35 6.13 5.85
C ALA A 78 2.27 6.96 7.14
N GLN A 79 2.46 8.28 7.05
CA GLN A 79 2.44 9.17 8.20
C GLN A 79 1.09 9.18 8.92
N ARG A 80 -0.02 9.10 8.17
CA ARG A 80 -1.37 8.98 8.74
C ARG A 80 -1.53 7.68 9.52
N TYR A 81 -1.13 6.55 8.94
CA TYR A 81 -1.15 5.26 9.63
C TYR A 81 -0.28 5.27 10.90
N LEU A 82 0.98 5.73 10.80
CA LEU A 82 1.91 5.76 11.95
C LEU A 82 1.42 6.65 13.10
N ASN A 83 0.64 7.70 12.80
CA ASN A 83 0.04 8.53 13.84
C ASN A 83 -1.19 7.87 14.48
N TYR A 84 -1.97 7.13 13.70
CA TYR A 84 -3.11 6.36 14.18
C TYR A 84 -2.67 5.19 15.08
N GLU A 85 -1.64 4.45 14.66
CA GLU A 85 -1.16 3.27 15.37
C GLU A 85 -0.67 3.58 16.81
N LYS A 86 -0.15 4.79 17.05
CA LYS A 86 0.21 5.27 18.40
C LYS A 86 -0.95 5.19 19.40
N GLN A 87 -2.18 5.29 18.91
CA GLN A 87 -3.40 5.34 19.71
C GLN A 87 -4.21 4.06 19.60
N THR A 88 -4.09 3.34 18.48
CA THR A 88 -4.90 2.14 18.20
C THR A 88 -4.05 1.04 17.60
N LYS A 89 -3.94 -0.08 18.31
CA LYS A 89 -3.17 -1.26 17.89
C LYS A 89 -4.10 -2.39 17.44
N THR A 90 -4.76 -2.19 16.30
CA THR A 90 -5.59 -3.21 15.65
C THR A 90 -4.99 -3.63 14.31
N PRO A 91 -5.26 -4.87 13.84
CA PRO A 91 -4.82 -5.32 12.53
C PRO A 91 -5.62 -4.64 11.42
N ILE A 92 -5.21 -4.82 10.16
CA ILE A 92 -6.01 -4.38 9.01
C ILE A 92 -7.29 -5.22 8.94
N HIS A 93 -7.13 -6.54 9.01
CA HIS A 93 -8.24 -7.47 9.06
C HIS A 93 -8.73 -7.61 10.51
N ASP A 94 -9.52 -6.63 10.96
CA ASP A 94 -10.09 -6.57 12.30
C ASP A 94 -11.47 -7.23 12.35
N ALA A 95 -11.49 -8.50 12.76
CA ALA A 95 -12.74 -9.26 12.95
C ALA A 95 -13.41 -9.01 14.32
N ALA A 96 -12.74 -8.31 15.25
CA ALA A 96 -13.28 -8.04 16.58
C ALA A 96 -14.18 -6.80 16.58
N THR A 97 -13.88 -5.81 15.73
CA THR A 97 -14.68 -4.60 15.59
C THR A 97 -15.88 -4.85 14.68
N THR A 98 -17.09 -4.74 15.24
CA THR A 98 -18.35 -4.91 14.48
C THR A 98 -18.99 -3.60 14.02
N ASP A 99 -18.54 -2.47 14.58
CA ASP A 99 -18.99 -1.13 14.20
C ASP A 99 -18.21 -0.65 12.98
N LEU A 100 -18.89 -0.61 11.82
CA LEU A 100 -18.31 -0.16 10.55
C LEU A 100 -17.62 1.21 10.67
N MET A 101 -18.21 2.15 11.42
CA MET A 101 -17.65 3.49 11.53
C MET A 101 -16.30 3.52 12.24
N LYS A 102 -16.00 2.49 13.05
CA LYS A 102 -14.67 2.33 13.67
C LYS A 102 -13.67 1.66 12.75
N LEU A 103 -14.12 0.87 11.77
CA LEU A 103 -13.26 0.25 10.75
C LEU A 103 -12.85 1.25 9.67
N LEU A 104 -13.65 2.29 9.41
CA LEU A 104 -13.27 3.37 8.49
C LEU A 104 -12.12 4.24 9.06
N ASN A 105 -10.91 3.70 9.04
CA ASN A 105 -9.73 4.24 9.73
C ASN A 105 -8.43 4.00 8.94
N PRO A 106 -7.29 4.61 9.34
CA PRO A 106 -6.04 4.50 8.60
C PRO A 106 -5.45 3.09 8.39
N ASN A 107 -5.88 2.06 9.13
CA ASN A 107 -5.54 0.67 8.78
C ASN A 107 -6.20 0.26 7.46
N ASN A 108 -7.51 0.46 7.30
CA ASN A 108 -8.23 -0.01 6.13
C ASN A 108 -7.96 0.83 4.87
N TYR A 109 -7.65 2.12 5.02
CA TYR A 109 -7.26 3.00 3.90
C TYR A 109 -5.75 2.99 3.65
N GLN A 110 -4.99 3.69 4.50
CA GLN A 110 -3.61 4.04 4.19
C GLN A 110 -2.64 2.86 4.36
N LYS A 111 -2.80 2.05 5.43
CA LYS A 111 -2.00 0.83 5.58
C LYS A 111 -2.39 -0.19 4.51
N GLY A 112 -3.68 -0.35 4.20
CA GLY A 112 -4.15 -1.18 3.09
C GLY A 112 -3.50 -0.81 1.75
N ALA A 113 -3.41 0.49 1.43
CA ALA A 113 -2.71 0.95 0.24
C ALA A 113 -1.21 0.61 0.24
N TRP A 114 -0.53 0.77 1.37
CA TRP A 114 0.88 0.37 1.51
C TRP A 114 1.06 -1.14 1.37
N VAL A 115 0.15 -1.95 1.89
CA VAL A 115 0.16 -3.41 1.72
C VAL A 115 0.10 -3.78 0.25
N LEU A 116 -0.81 -3.18 -0.53
CA LEU A 116 -0.88 -3.39 -1.98
C LEU A 116 0.40 -2.93 -2.68
N HIS A 117 0.97 -1.80 -2.27
CA HIS A 117 2.21 -1.30 -2.85
C HIS A 117 3.42 -2.22 -2.56
N MET A 118 3.53 -2.74 -1.34
CA MET A 118 4.57 -3.70 -0.96
C MET A 118 4.41 -5.02 -1.73
N LEU A 119 3.17 -5.51 -1.89
CA LEU A 119 2.88 -6.67 -2.73
C LEU A 119 3.31 -6.44 -4.18
N ARG A 120 2.99 -5.28 -4.77
CA ARG A 120 3.46 -4.93 -6.13
C ARG A 120 4.99 -4.94 -6.23
N SER A 121 5.68 -4.36 -5.25
CA SER A 121 7.15 -4.35 -5.18
C SER A 121 7.74 -5.76 -5.07
N GLN A 122 7.18 -6.61 -4.20
CA GLN A 122 7.68 -7.97 -3.97
C GLN A 122 7.39 -8.92 -5.13
N LEU A 123 6.24 -8.77 -5.79
CA LEU A 123 5.81 -9.66 -6.88
C LEU A 123 6.27 -9.19 -8.26
N GLY A 124 6.52 -7.89 -8.42
CA GLY A 124 6.70 -7.24 -9.71
C GLY A 124 5.36 -6.96 -10.42
N ASP A 125 5.37 -5.94 -11.29
CA ASP A 125 4.17 -5.42 -11.94
C ASP A 125 3.36 -6.48 -12.69
N GLU A 126 4.02 -7.33 -13.48
CA GLU A 126 3.34 -8.32 -14.31
C GLU A 126 2.52 -9.30 -13.46
N ALA A 127 3.16 -9.91 -12.47
CA ALA A 127 2.51 -10.89 -11.60
C ALA A 127 1.44 -10.24 -10.72
N PHE A 128 1.72 -9.06 -10.17
CA PHE A 128 0.76 -8.31 -9.35
C PHE A 128 -0.53 -7.99 -10.13
N PHE A 129 -0.42 -7.30 -11.27
CA PHE A 129 -1.61 -6.92 -12.04
C PHE A 129 -2.30 -8.13 -12.68
N LYS A 130 -1.57 -9.20 -13.01
CA LYS A 130 -2.19 -10.47 -13.44
C LYS A 130 -3.02 -11.09 -12.31
N GLY A 131 -2.49 -11.10 -11.09
CA GLY A 131 -3.22 -11.55 -9.89
C GLY A 131 -4.48 -10.73 -9.65
N LEU A 132 -4.39 -9.39 -9.72
CA LEU A 132 -5.56 -8.50 -9.56
C LEU A 132 -6.63 -8.74 -10.63
N ARG A 133 -6.25 -8.92 -11.89
CA ARG A 133 -7.22 -9.24 -12.96
C ARG A 133 -7.90 -10.59 -12.73
N ASN A 134 -7.14 -11.60 -12.31
CA ASN A 134 -7.71 -12.92 -11.99
C ASN A 134 -8.65 -12.85 -10.78
N TYR A 135 -8.26 -12.12 -9.74
CA TYR A 135 -9.07 -11.86 -8.56
C TYR A 135 -10.40 -11.19 -8.93
N TYR A 136 -10.34 -10.07 -9.67
CA TYR A 136 -11.52 -9.36 -10.13
C TYR A 136 -12.44 -10.26 -10.97
N ASN A 137 -11.91 -10.93 -12.00
CA ASN A 137 -12.71 -11.78 -12.89
C ASN A 137 -13.38 -12.96 -12.15
N ALA A 138 -12.75 -13.48 -11.09
CA ALA A 138 -13.30 -14.58 -10.31
C ALA A 138 -14.37 -14.12 -9.30
N ARG A 139 -14.38 -12.83 -8.92
CA ARG A 139 -15.20 -12.30 -7.82
C ARG A 139 -16.16 -11.19 -8.24
N ALA A 140 -16.14 -10.77 -9.51
CA ALA A 140 -17.04 -9.75 -10.03
C ALA A 140 -18.51 -10.13 -9.83
N SER A 141 -19.31 -9.13 -9.47
CA SER A 141 -20.72 -9.26 -9.08
C SER A 141 -20.95 -10.16 -7.86
N GLY A 142 -19.99 -10.21 -6.95
CA GLY A 142 -20.06 -11.02 -5.73
C GLY A 142 -19.13 -10.54 -4.63
N ASN A 143 -18.95 -11.41 -3.63
CA ASN A 143 -18.13 -11.11 -2.46
C ASN A 143 -16.74 -11.76 -2.55
N ALA A 144 -15.76 -11.07 -1.98
CA ALA A 144 -14.39 -11.53 -1.86
C ALA A 144 -13.83 -11.36 -0.45
N SER A 145 -12.98 -12.30 -0.05
CA SER A 145 -12.25 -12.27 1.22
C SER A 145 -10.79 -11.91 1.00
N THR A 146 -10.10 -11.57 2.08
CA THR A 146 -8.65 -11.33 2.10
C THR A 146 -7.88 -12.54 1.55
N GLU A 147 -8.38 -13.75 1.80
CA GLU A 147 -7.81 -15.00 1.32
C GLU A 147 -7.98 -15.19 -0.20
N ASP A 148 -9.05 -14.65 -0.79
CA ASP A 148 -9.25 -14.67 -2.24
C ASP A 148 -8.22 -13.83 -2.97
N LEU A 149 -7.93 -12.64 -2.43
CA LEU A 149 -6.86 -11.80 -2.96
C LEU A 149 -5.51 -12.50 -2.83
N ARG A 150 -5.18 -13.02 -1.63
CA ARG A 150 -3.94 -13.74 -1.38
C ARG A 150 -3.76 -14.88 -2.38
N GLY A 151 -4.76 -15.76 -2.49
CA GLY A 151 -4.72 -16.91 -3.41
C GLY A 151 -4.55 -16.52 -4.88
N ALA A 152 -5.19 -15.43 -5.32
CA ALA A 152 -5.03 -14.94 -6.70
C ALA A 152 -3.62 -14.40 -6.98
N LEU A 153 -3.01 -13.69 -6.03
CA LEU A 153 -1.64 -13.18 -6.12
C LEU A 153 -0.60 -14.31 -6.05
N GLU A 154 -0.77 -15.28 -5.16
CA GLU A 154 0.09 -16.46 -5.07
C GLU A 154 0.05 -17.27 -6.37
N LYS A 155 -1.16 -17.51 -6.92
CA LYS A 155 -1.33 -18.22 -8.20
C LYS A 155 -0.67 -17.48 -9.37
N ALA A 156 -0.70 -16.16 -9.37
CA ALA A 156 -0.12 -15.36 -10.45
C ALA A 156 1.41 -15.28 -10.37
N SER A 157 1.97 -15.25 -9.15
CA SER A 157 3.40 -15.03 -8.89
C SER A 157 4.19 -16.30 -8.63
N GLY A 158 3.54 -17.39 -8.23
CA GLY A 158 4.19 -18.61 -7.75
C GLY A 158 4.88 -18.45 -6.38
N LYS A 159 4.67 -17.33 -5.68
CA LYS A 159 5.25 -17.07 -4.34
C LYS A 159 4.23 -17.39 -3.25
N ASP A 160 4.72 -17.86 -2.10
CA ASP A 160 3.93 -18.01 -0.88
C ASP A 160 3.85 -16.66 -0.16
N LEU A 161 2.63 -16.19 0.12
CA LEU A 161 2.36 -14.90 0.74
C LEU A 161 1.78 -15.05 2.15
N ARG A 162 1.72 -16.26 2.71
CA ARG A 162 1.13 -16.50 4.04
C ARG A 162 1.81 -15.70 5.14
N GLU A 163 3.14 -15.70 5.18
CA GLU A 163 3.89 -14.94 6.20
C GLU A 163 3.70 -13.43 6.02
N PHE A 164 3.70 -12.95 4.78
CA PHE A 164 3.42 -11.54 4.47
C PHE A 164 2.04 -11.13 5.00
N PHE A 165 0.98 -11.87 4.68
CA PHE A 165 -0.37 -11.56 5.15
C PHE A 165 -0.50 -11.72 6.67
N ALA A 166 0.13 -12.74 7.26
CA ALA A 166 0.18 -12.91 8.72
C ALA A 166 0.77 -11.69 9.44
N ARG A 167 1.81 -11.08 8.86
CA ARG A 167 2.49 -9.90 9.43
C ARG A 167 1.72 -8.60 9.18
N TRP A 168 1.33 -8.36 7.93
CA TRP A 168 0.87 -7.04 7.50
C TRP A 168 -0.64 -6.85 7.55
N VAL A 169 -1.41 -7.94 7.40
CA VAL A 169 -2.87 -7.89 7.33
C VAL A 169 -3.50 -8.36 8.62
N TYR A 170 -3.07 -9.53 9.12
CA TYR A 170 -3.58 -10.13 10.36
C TYR A 170 -2.81 -9.67 11.60
N GLY A 171 -1.58 -9.20 11.42
CA GLY A 171 -0.73 -8.66 12.47
C GLY A 171 -0.94 -7.17 12.70
N THR A 172 -0.48 -6.71 13.87
CA THR A 172 -0.45 -5.30 14.25
C THR A 172 0.98 -4.79 14.22
N GLY A 173 1.17 -3.47 14.11
CA GLY A 173 2.50 -2.88 14.18
C GLY A 173 3.09 -2.57 12.80
N HIS A 174 4.33 -2.10 12.84
CA HIS A 174 5.20 -1.85 11.70
C HIS A 174 6.65 -2.09 12.12
N PRO A 175 7.55 -2.39 11.17
CA PRO A 175 8.95 -2.55 11.50
C PRO A 175 9.56 -1.20 11.91
N ARG A 176 10.39 -1.23 12.95
CA ARG A 176 11.16 -0.06 13.40
C ARG A 176 12.63 -0.32 13.18
N TYR A 177 13.22 0.32 12.18
CA TYR A 177 14.62 0.10 11.85
C TYR A 177 15.55 1.10 12.53
N GLN A 178 16.65 0.61 13.08
CA GLN A 178 17.83 1.40 13.40
C GLN A 178 18.94 1.00 12.44
N VAL A 179 19.45 1.97 11.70
CA VAL A 179 20.55 1.78 10.75
C VAL A 179 21.82 2.38 11.34
N LEU A 180 22.82 1.53 11.54
CA LEU A 180 24.17 1.92 11.96
C LEU A 180 25.11 1.67 10.80
N TRP A 181 26.10 2.53 10.62
CA TRP A 181 27.09 2.34 9.57
C TRP A 181 28.48 2.79 10.04
N GLU A 182 29.51 2.10 9.54
CA GLU A 182 30.90 2.41 9.79
C GLU A 182 31.72 2.19 8.52
N VAL A 183 32.70 3.05 8.30
CA VAL A 183 33.66 2.96 7.19
C VAL A 183 35.02 2.61 7.78
N ASN A 184 35.73 1.66 7.18
CA ASN A 184 37.08 1.31 7.61
C ASN A 184 38.08 2.48 7.42
N GLY A 185 39.24 2.41 8.08
CA GLY A 185 40.18 3.54 8.17
C GLY A 185 40.74 4.03 6.82
N ASP A 186 40.88 3.15 5.84
CA ASP A 186 41.30 3.42 4.46
C ASP A 186 40.13 3.74 3.51
N ARG A 187 38.89 3.76 4.03
CA ARG A 187 37.65 4.08 3.29
C ARG A 187 37.34 3.18 2.09
N THR A 188 37.79 1.94 2.14
CA THR A 188 37.57 0.93 1.09
C THR A 188 36.38 0.01 1.37
N ALA A 189 35.88 -0.02 2.60
CA ALA A 189 34.75 -0.85 3.01
C ALA A 189 33.76 -0.09 3.89
N LEU A 190 32.48 -0.22 3.55
CA LEU A 190 31.33 0.24 4.34
C LEU A 190 30.65 -0.98 4.95
N LYS A 191 30.47 -0.97 6.26
CA LYS A 191 29.63 -1.93 6.98
C LYS A 191 28.36 -1.25 7.42
N VAL A 192 27.22 -1.76 6.96
CA VAL A 192 25.88 -1.32 7.36
C VAL A 192 25.27 -2.40 8.24
N THR A 193 24.78 -2.02 9.42
CA THR A 193 24.05 -2.89 10.35
C THR A 193 22.63 -2.36 10.49
N VAL A 194 21.65 -3.19 10.14
CA VAL A 194 20.23 -2.86 10.29
C VAL A 194 19.64 -3.69 11.42
N ASN A 195 19.23 -3.03 12.50
CA ASN A 195 18.51 -3.64 13.60
C ASN A 195 17.02 -3.37 13.44
N GLN A 196 16.20 -4.40 13.58
CA GLN A 196 14.75 -4.29 13.61
C GLN A 196 14.29 -4.34 15.08
N LEU A 197 13.66 -3.26 15.55
CA LEU A 197 13.50 -2.90 16.98
C LEU A 197 12.04 -2.84 17.46
N GLN A 198 11.06 -3.20 16.63
CA GLN A 198 9.67 -3.23 17.08
C GLN A 198 9.44 -4.36 18.10
N ASP A 199 8.41 -4.19 18.92
CA ASP A 199 7.92 -5.25 19.79
C ASP A 199 7.23 -6.35 18.98
N GLY A 200 7.34 -7.59 19.44
CA GLY A 200 6.74 -8.75 18.79
C GLY A 200 7.67 -9.40 17.76
N GLU A 201 7.07 -10.09 16.79
CA GLU A 201 7.83 -10.85 15.81
C GLU A 201 8.41 -9.98 14.69
N ALA A 202 9.47 -10.47 14.05
CA ALA A 202 10.16 -9.77 12.98
C ALA A 202 9.32 -9.72 11.69
N PHE A 203 9.40 -8.58 10.99
CA PHE A 203 8.94 -8.45 9.60
C PHE A 203 10.08 -8.93 8.70
N LEU A 204 9.82 -10.00 7.93
CA LEU A 204 10.83 -10.74 7.18
C LEU A 204 10.97 -10.27 5.73
N ASP A 205 10.24 -9.23 5.36
CA ASP A 205 10.21 -8.71 4.00
C ASP A 205 11.56 -8.13 3.58
N PRO A 206 11.94 -8.24 2.30
CA PRO A 206 13.15 -7.62 1.79
C PRO A 206 13.17 -6.11 2.09
N LEU A 207 14.26 -5.65 2.71
CA LEU A 207 14.49 -4.22 2.96
C LEU A 207 15.45 -3.67 1.90
N PRO A 208 14.99 -2.85 0.93
CA PRO A 208 15.88 -2.18 0.01
C PRO A 208 16.73 -1.16 0.77
N VAL A 209 18.06 -1.21 0.55
CA VAL A 209 19.02 -0.25 1.11
C VAL A 209 19.70 0.46 -0.07
N GLU A 210 19.46 1.75 -0.20
CA GLU A 210 20.13 2.60 -1.18
C GLU A 210 21.32 3.29 -0.53
N ILE A 211 22.47 3.24 -1.19
CA ILE A 211 23.72 3.87 -0.75
C ILE A 211 24.07 4.93 -1.79
N THR A 212 24.05 6.19 -1.40
CA THR A 212 24.47 7.33 -2.23
C THR A 212 25.87 7.75 -1.81
N VAL A 213 26.80 7.82 -2.77
CA VAL A 213 28.20 8.21 -2.60
C VAL A 213 28.41 9.63 -3.11
#